data_AF-A0A9D7GPK3-F1
#
_entry.id   AF-A0A9D7GPK3-F1
#
_cell.length_a   1.000
_cell.length_b   1.000
_cell.length_c   1.000
_cell.angle_alpha   90.00
_cell.angle_beta   90.00
_cell.angle_gamma   90.00
#
_symmetry.space_group_name_H-M   'P 1'
#
loop_
_entity.id
_entity.type
_entity.pdbx_description
1 polymer ?
#
loop_
_entity_poly.entity_id
_entity_poly.type
_entity_poly.pdbx_seq_one_letter_code
_entity_poly.pdbx_strand_id
1 'polypeptide(L)'
;MIDWIRGSRDAYVKLTDLKTETKNFFSHLSGYDTLRLILCKKAILVEGDSDELIIQKAYMNANGNKLPIEKGIDVISVGTAFLRFLEVAEKLNKPVAVVTDNDGDVSALETKYDNFIGLKIKPNISICYDTTIDSGALVLGKKNKPFNYNTLEPKILKENSTAILNKILGTAYATDDDLHKYMKANKTECALKIFETGEAIKFPKYILSAIT
;
A
#
# COMPACT_ATOMS: atom_id res chain seq x y z
N MET A 1 -6.53 11.04 -1.34
CA MET A 1 -7.02 9.86 -2.08
C MET A 1 -7.29 10.29 -3.51
N ILE A 2 -6.65 9.67 -4.48
CA ILE A 2 -6.87 9.97 -5.90
C ILE A 2 -7.88 8.93 -6.39
N ASP A 3 -9.16 9.28 -6.29
CA ASP A 3 -10.20 8.30 -6.54
C ASP A 3 -10.56 8.30 -8.03
N TRP A 4 -10.43 7.14 -8.67
CA TRP A 4 -10.77 6.92 -10.07
C TRP A 4 -11.91 5.92 -10.18
N ILE A 5 -12.85 6.16 -11.08
CA ILE A 5 -13.91 5.20 -11.43
C ILE A 5 -13.60 4.63 -12.82
N ARG A 6 -13.51 3.30 -12.91
CA ARG A 6 -13.29 2.59 -14.18
C ARG A 6 -14.61 2.07 -14.77
N GLY A 7 -14.82 2.34 -16.06
CA GLY A 7 -15.90 1.80 -16.87
C GLY A 7 -15.53 0.53 -17.63
N SER A 8 -16.52 -0.11 -18.27
CA SER A 8 -16.40 -1.42 -18.91
C SER A 8 -15.59 -1.47 -20.22
N ARG A 9 -15.17 -0.33 -20.78
CA ARG A 9 -14.46 -0.24 -22.09
C ARG A 9 -13.15 0.56 -22.03
N ASP A 10 -12.34 0.35 -20.99
CA ASP A 10 -11.10 1.11 -20.71
C ASP A 10 -11.28 2.63 -20.51
N ALA A 11 -12.53 3.11 -20.46
CA ALA A 11 -12.85 4.46 -20.01
C ALA A 11 -12.63 4.57 -18.50
N TYR A 12 -12.02 5.67 -18.06
CA TYR A 12 -11.90 6.04 -16.66
C TYR A 12 -12.35 7.48 -16.46
N VAL A 13 -12.86 7.79 -15.28
CA VAL A 13 -13.27 9.13 -14.86
C VAL A 13 -12.60 9.42 -13.53
N LYS A 14 -12.01 10.61 -13.35
CA LYS A 14 -11.58 11.02 -12.02
C LYS A 14 -12.81 11.42 -11.23
N LEU A 15 -12.88 11.03 -9.97
CA LEU A 15 -13.92 11.55 -9.08
C LEU A 15 -13.86 13.08 -8.93
N THR A 16 -12.71 13.70 -9.19
CA THR A 16 -12.56 15.17 -9.25
C THR A 16 -13.20 15.81 -10.47
N ASP A 17 -13.50 15.02 -11.52
CA ASP A 17 -14.19 15.52 -12.71
C ASP A 17 -15.72 15.54 -12.50
N LEU A 18 -16.21 14.96 -11.40
CA LEU A 18 -17.62 14.97 -11.01
C LEU A 18 -17.96 16.20 -10.16
N LYS A 19 -19.25 16.56 -10.12
CA LYS A 19 -19.75 17.56 -9.16
C LYS A 19 -19.41 17.12 -7.74
N THR A 20 -19.05 18.08 -6.87
CA THR A 20 -18.64 17.83 -5.49
C THR A 20 -19.64 16.96 -4.72
N GLU A 21 -20.94 17.21 -4.87
CA GLU A 21 -22.00 16.41 -4.23
C GLU A 21 -21.97 14.95 -4.70
N THR A 22 -21.81 14.73 -6.01
CA THR A 22 -21.73 13.38 -6.60
C THR A 22 -20.47 12.66 -6.15
N LYS A 23 -19.33 13.35 -6.14
CA LYS A 23 -18.08 12.80 -5.59
C LYS A 23 -18.29 12.35 -4.15
N ASN A 24 -18.79 13.24 -3.30
CA ASN A 24 -19.00 12.95 -1.88
C ASN A 24 -19.95 11.76 -1.68
N PHE A 25 -21.00 11.64 -2.48
CA PHE A 25 -21.91 10.50 -2.42
C PHE A 25 -21.17 9.17 -2.66
N PHE A 26 -20.43 9.05 -3.76
CA PHE A 26 -19.74 7.80 -4.12
C PHE A 26 -18.55 7.48 -3.20
N SER A 27 -17.86 8.49 -2.67
CA SER A 27 -16.78 8.29 -1.69
C SER A 27 -17.26 7.71 -0.35
N HIS A 28 -18.56 7.76 -0.04
CA HIS A 28 -19.15 7.23 1.20
C HIS A 28 -20.11 6.06 0.96
N LEU A 29 -20.19 5.55 -0.27
CA LEU A 29 -21.14 4.50 -0.61
C LEU A 29 -20.68 3.16 -0.03
N SER A 30 -21.54 2.55 0.80
CA SER A 30 -21.29 1.21 1.33
C SER A 30 -21.16 0.18 0.20
N GLY A 31 -20.19 -0.73 0.34
CA GLY A 31 -19.94 -1.80 -0.63
C GLY A 31 -19.17 -1.39 -1.88
N TYR A 32 -18.72 -0.12 -1.97
CA TYR A 32 -17.94 0.37 -3.11
C TYR A 32 -16.65 -0.44 -3.34
N ASP A 33 -15.92 -0.81 -2.29
CA ASP A 33 -14.68 -1.59 -2.42
C ASP A 33 -14.91 -3.02 -2.90
N THR A 34 -16.02 -3.66 -2.52
CA THR A 34 -16.40 -4.97 -3.05
C THR A 34 -16.70 -4.88 -4.56
N LEU A 35 -17.35 -3.80 -4.99
CA LEU A 35 -17.61 -3.56 -6.42
C LEU A 35 -16.30 -3.35 -7.19
N ARG A 36 -15.37 -2.56 -6.63
CA ARG A 36 -14.01 -2.37 -7.18
C ARG A 36 -13.27 -3.70 -7.37
N LEU A 37 -13.28 -4.55 -6.35
CA LEU A 37 -12.70 -5.91 -6.42
C LEU A 37 -13.31 -6.72 -7.58
N ILE A 38 -14.63 -6.70 -7.73
CA ILE A 38 -15.33 -7.50 -8.75
C ILE A 38 -15.01 -6.98 -10.18
N LEU A 39 -14.99 -5.66 -10.37
CA LEU A 39 -14.88 -5.04 -11.70
C LEU A 39 -13.44 -4.95 -12.24
N CYS A 40 -12.43 -4.95 -11.37
CA CYS A 40 -11.03 -4.90 -11.80
C CYS A 40 -10.57 -6.19 -12.49
N LYS A 41 -9.50 -6.11 -13.28
CA LYS A 41 -8.80 -7.29 -13.83
C LYS A 41 -7.96 -7.99 -12.74
N LYS A 42 -7.29 -7.19 -11.90
CA LYS A 42 -6.50 -7.62 -10.73
C LYS A 42 -6.72 -6.60 -9.60
N ALA A 43 -6.80 -7.06 -8.35
CA ALA A 43 -6.77 -6.15 -7.20
C ALA A 43 -5.44 -6.26 -6.45
N ILE A 44 -4.97 -5.14 -5.92
CA ILE A 44 -3.91 -5.08 -4.91
C ILE A 44 -4.56 -4.57 -3.63
N LEU A 45 -4.67 -5.42 -2.62
CA LEU A 45 -5.25 -5.08 -1.33
C LEU A 45 -4.16 -4.57 -0.41
N VAL A 46 -4.41 -3.45 0.26
CA VAL A 46 -3.45 -2.79 1.15
C VAL A 46 -4.11 -2.40 2.48
N GLU A 47 -3.30 -2.12 3.49
CA GLU A 47 -3.79 -1.83 4.85
C GLU A 47 -4.45 -0.47 4.98
N GLY A 48 -3.84 0.57 4.39
CA GLY A 48 -4.33 1.94 4.51
C GLY A 48 -4.05 2.81 3.29
N ASP A 49 -4.50 4.06 3.38
CA ASP A 49 -4.41 5.05 2.31
C ASP A 49 -2.95 5.40 1.95
N SER A 50 -2.05 5.30 2.94
CA SER A 50 -0.61 5.54 2.71
C SER A 50 -0.02 4.46 1.82
N ASP A 51 -0.34 3.19 2.09
CA ASP A 51 0.06 2.05 1.28
C ASP A 51 -0.47 2.17 -0.14
N GLU A 52 -1.73 2.61 -0.30
CA GLU A 52 -2.35 2.80 -1.62
C GLU A 52 -1.52 3.75 -2.50
N LEU A 53 -1.13 4.90 -1.95
CA LEU A 53 -0.31 5.89 -2.66
C LEU A 53 1.08 5.35 -3.01
N ILE A 54 1.70 4.60 -2.10
CA ILE A 54 3.01 4.01 -2.34
C ILE A 54 2.95 2.93 -3.42
N ILE A 55 1.94 2.05 -3.41
CA ILE A 55 1.74 1.04 -4.46
C ILE A 55 1.51 1.71 -5.81
N GLN A 56 0.67 2.76 -5.88
CA GLN A 56 0.44 3.49 -7.12
C GLN A 56 1.75 4.09 -7.67
N LYS A 57 2.58 4.68 -6.80
CA LYS A 57 3.88 5.23 -7.20
C LYS A 57 4.86 4.16 -7.67
N ALA A 58 4.98 3.06 -6.92
CA ALA A 58 5.86 1.95 -7.27
C ALA A 58 5.47 1.33 -8.63
N TYR A 59 4.16 1.13 -8.85
CA TYR A 59 3.63 0.67 -10.12
C TYR A 59 3.96 1.65 -11.26
N MET A 60 3.70 2.94 -11.04
CA MET A 60 3.95 3.99 -12.03
C MET A 60 5.43 4.04 -12.46
N ASN A 61 6.35 3.97 -11.50
CA ASN A 61 7.80 3.93 -11.77
C ASN A 61 8.21 2.69 -12.58
N ALA A 62 7.57 1.54 -12.34
CA ALA A 62 7.88 0.28 -13.02
C ALA A 62 7.19 0.10 -14.39
N ASN A 63 6.12 0.86 -14.67
CA ASN A 63 5.22 0.61 -15.81
C ASN A 63 5.10 1.79 -16.78
N GLY A 64 6.21 2.51 -17.00
CA GLY A 64 6.27 3.59 -17.99
C GLY A 64 5.33 4.76 -17.67
N ASN A 65 5.29 5.17 -16.40
CA ASN A 65 4.48 6.26 -15.86
C ASN A 65 2.95 6.06 -15.98
N LYS A 66 2.49 4.82 -16.06
CA LYS A 66 1.05 4.49 -16.03
C LYS A 66 0.62 4.10 -14.62
N LEU A 67 -0.55 4.54 -14.20
CA LEU A 67 -1.17 4.13 -12.96
C LEU A 67 -1.77 2.71 -13.07
N PRO A 68 -1.90 1.97 -11.95
CA PRO A 68 -2.54 0.65 -11.94
C PRO A 68 -3.91 0.63 -12.64
N ILE A 69 -4.74 1.65 -12.41
CA ILE A 69 -6.12 1.72 -12.91
C ILE A 69 -6.19 1.74 -14.45
N GLU A 70 -5.19 2.35 -15.11
CA GLU A 70 -5.07 2.39 -16.57
C GLU A 70 -4.82 1.00 -17.17
N LYS A 71 -4.34 0.05 -16.35
CA LYS A 71 -4.14 -1.36 -16.73
C LYS A 71 -5.23 -2.27 -16.19
N GLY A 72 -6.26 -1.71 -15.56
CA GLY A 72 -7.35 -2.45 -14.94
C GLY A 72 -6.96 -3.11 -13.64
N ILE A 73 -5.92 -2.59 -12.98
CA ILE A 73 -5.50 -3.01 -11.66
C ILE A 73 -6.05 -1.99 -10.67
N ASP A 74 -6.81 -2.44 -9.68
CA ASP A 74 -7.32 -1.56 -8.62
C ASP A 74 -6.50 -1.74 -7.35
N VAL A 75 -6.15 -0.65 -6.67
CA VAL A 75 -5.43 -0.68 -5.38
C VAL A 75 -6.43 -0.28 -4.30
N ILE A 76 -6.77 -1.20 -3.41
CA ILE A 76 -7.90 -1.07 -2.49
C ILE A 76 -7.40 -1.15 -1.06
N SER A 77 -7.52 -0.04 -0.33
CA SER A 77 -7.35 0.02 1.12
C SER A 77 -8.49 -0.75 1.80
N VAL A 78 -8.19 -1.88 2.44
CA VAL A 78 -9.21 -2.76 3.06
C VAL A 78 -9.10 -2.82 4.59
N GLY A 79 -8.17 -2.08 5.20
CA GLY A 79 -7.97 -2.09 6.64
C GLY A 79 -7.75 -3.52 7.16
N THR A 80 -8.58 -3.95 8.11
CA THR A 80 -8.48 -5.30 8.70
C THR A 80 -9.27 -6.37 7.95
N ALA A 81 -9.92 -6.03 6.83
CA ALA A 81 -10.87 -6.90 6.14
C ALA A 81 -10.25 -7.84 5.10
N PHE A 82 -8.92 -7.96 5.01
CA PHE A 82 -8.22 -8.79 4.02
C PHE A 82 -8.83 -10.18 3.83
N LEU A 83 -9.00 -10.96 4.90
CA LEU A 83 -9.48 -12.34 4.80
C LEU A 83 -10.89 -12.44 4.19
N ARG A 84 -11.75 -11.44 4.41
CA ARG A 84 -13.09 -11.37 3.80
C ARG A 84 -13.00 -11.10 2.31
N PHE A 85 -12.10 -10.20 1.89
CA PHE A 85 -11.86 -9.93 0.47
C PHE A 85 -11.20 -11.13 -0.22
N LEU A 86 -10.28 -11.82 0.44
CA LEU A 86 -9.64 -13.03 -0.08
C LEU A 86 -10.63 -14.18 -0.26
N GLU A 87 -11.58 -14.35 0.66
CA GLU A 87 -12.66 -15.34 0.50
C GLU A 87 -13.48 -15.07 -0.77
N VAL A 88 -13.89 -13.82 -1.00
CA VAL A 88 -14.59 -13.42 -2.23
C VAL A 88 -13.72 -13.64 -3.46
N ALA A 89 -12.44 -13.26 -3.40
CA ALA A 89 -11.51 -13.41 -4.51
C ALA A 89 -11.26 -14.87 -4.88
N GLU A 90 -11.15 -15.76 -3.88
CA GLU A 90 -11.01 -17.20 -4.08
C GLU A 90 -12.24 -17.77 -4.81
N LYS A 91 -13.45 -17.44 -4.34
CA LYS A 91 -14.71 -17.94 -4.95
C LYS A 91 -14.93 -17.45 -6.37
N LEU A 92 -14.46 -16.24 -6.68
CA LEU A 92 -14.57 -15.65 -8.01
C LEU A 92 -13.37 -15.94 -8.92
N ASN A 93 -12.36 -16.66 -8.42
CA ASN A 93 -11.05 -16.82 -9.09
C ASN A 93 -10.46 -15.47 -9.56
N LYS A 94 -10.63 -14.42 -8.73
CA LYS A 94 -10.16 -13.06 -9.02
C LYS A 94 -8.65 -12.98 -8.73
N PRO A 95 -7.82 -12.47 -9.65
CA PRO A 95 -6.41 -12.19 -9.36
C PRO A 95 -6.25 -11.12 -8.28
N VAL A 96 -5.58 -11.47 -7.18
CA VAL A 96 -5.35 -10.59 -6.04
C VAL A 96 -3.91 -10.68 -5.54
N ALA A 97 -3.33 -9.53 -5.23
CA ALA A 97 -2.13 -9.43 -4.40
C ALA A 97 -2.49 -8.72 -3.09
N VAL A 98 -2.00 -9.22 -1.96
CA VAL A 98 -2.07 -8.56 -0.66
C VAL A 98 -0.72 -7.95 -0.36
N VAL A 99 -0.69 -6.68 0.05
CA VAL A 99 0.51 -6.03 0.58
C VAL A 99 0.24 -5.68 2.04
N THR A 100 1.08 -6.20 2.92
CA THR A 100 0.87 -6.08 4.38
C THR A 100 2.21 -6.07 5.08
N ASP A 101 2.28 -5.32 6.17
CA ASP A 101 3.47 -5.22 7.00
C ASP A 101 3.55 -6.45 7.94
N ASN A 102 4.76 -6.86 8.32
CA ASN A 102 4.91 -7.98 9.26
C ASN A 102 4.78 -7.55 10.73
N ASP A 103 4.78 -6.24 11.01
CA ASP A 103 4.66 -5.65 12.35
C ASP A 103 5.66 -6.17 13.40
N GLY A 104 6.76 -6.80 12.96
CA GLY A 104 7.75 -7.45 13.81
C GLY A 104 7.39 -8.88 14.22
N ASP A 105 6.33 -9.46 13.66
CA ASP A 105 5.86 -10.83 13.95
C ASP A 105 5.44 -11.56 12.67
N VAL A 106 6.44 -12.10 11.96
CA VAL A 106 6.23 -12.91 10.76
C VAL A 106 5.40 -14.16 11.06
N SER A 107 5.55 -14.77 12.25
CA SER A 107 4.82 -15.99 12.60
C SER A 107 3.32 -15.73 12.75
N ALA A 108 2.94 -14.60 13.36
CA ALA A 108 1.53 -14.20 13.46
C ALA A 108 0.94 -13.90 12.07
N LEU A 109 1.69 -13.24 11.20
CA LEU A 109 1.29 -12.99 9.81
C LEU A 109 1.07 -14.30 9.06
N GLU A 110 2.01 -15.23 9.13
CA GLU A 110 1.91 -16.53 8.45
C GLU A 110 0.74 -17.36 8.98
N THR A 111 0.45 -17.26 10.28
CA THR A 111 -0.74 -17.87 10.88
C THR A 111 -2.03 -17.24 10.33
N LYS A 112 -2.08 -15.90 10.19
CA LYS A 112 -3.24 -15.17 9.64
C LYS A 112 -3.54 -15.58 8.20
N TYR A 113 -2.51 -15.83 7.39
CA TYR A 113 -2.64 -16.13 5.97
C TYR A 113 -2.36 -17.61 5.62
N ASP A 114 -2.43 -18.51 6.60
CA ASP A 114 -2.03 -19.91 6.46
C ASP A 114 -2.69 -20.60 5.23
N ASN A 115 -3.95 -20.26 4.95
CA ASN A 115 -4.76 -20.78 3.85
C ASN A 115 -4.38 -20.28 2.45
N PHE A 116 -3.41 -19.37 2.35
CA PHE A 116 -3.00 -18.74 1.10
C PHE A 116 -1.49 -18.81 0.84
N ILE A 117 -0.71 -19.40 1.75
CA ILE A 117 0.75 -19.50 1.66
C ILE A 117 1.22 -20.96 1.72
N GLY A 118 2.52 -21.18 1.46
CA GLY A 118 3.13 -22.50 1.50
C GLY A 118 2.43 -23.51 0.59
N LEU A 119 2.04 -24.66 1.15
CA LEU A 119 1.34 -25.73 0.41
C LEU A 119 -0.12 -25.39 0.08
N LYS A 120 -0.69 -24.35 0.70
CA LYS A 120 -2.08 -23.91 0.48
C LYS A 120 -2.17 -22.72 -0.50
N ILE A 121 -1.09 -22.40 -1.21
CA ILE A 121 -1.06 -21.29 -2.17
C ILE A 121 -2.20 -21.42 -3.21
N LYS A 122 -2.82 -20.29 -3.53
CA LYS A 122 -3.83 -20.20 -4.59
C LYS A 122 -3.20 -19.54 -5.81
N PRO A 123 -3.39 -20.07 -7.03
CA PRO A 123 -2.71 -19.55 -8.22
C PRO A 123 -3.07 -18.08 -8.54
N ASN A 124 -4.23 -17.63 -8.10
CA ASN A 124 -4.73 -16.26 -8.30
C ASN A 124 -4.55 -15.34 -7.08
N ILE A 125 -3.97 -15.80 -5.96
CA ILE A 125 -3.79 -14.99 -4.74
C ILE A 125 -2.33 -15.03 -4.33
N SER A 126 -1.74 -13.85 -4.12
CA SER A 126 -0.39 -13.69 -3.59
C SER A 126 -0.42 -12.87 -2.30
N ILE A 127 0.35 -13.29 -1.30
CA ILE A 127 0.54 -12.56 -0.03
C ILE A 127 1.95 -12.01 -0.04
N CYS A 128 2.09 -10.68 -0.15
CA CYS A 128 3.35 -9.97 -0.28
C CYS A 128 3.67 -9.24 1.03
N TYR A 129 4.67 -9.74 1.74
CA TYR A 129 5.18 -9.18 2.99
C TYR A 129 6.70 -9.31 3.03
N ASP A 130 7.36 -8.48 3.82
CA ASP A 130 8.78 -8.66 4.12
C ASP A 130 8.96 -9.78 5.15
N THR A 131 9.80 -10.77 4.86
CA THR A 131 10.12 -11.86 5.78
C THR A 131 11.21 -11.48 6.80
N THR A 132 11.82 -10.30 6.64
CA THR A 132 12.88 -9.80 7.52
C THR A 132 12.30 -8.97 8.65
N ILE A 133 12.70 -9.29 9.88
CA ILE A 133 12.44 -8.47 11.07
C ILE A 133 13.65 -7.58 11.34
N ASP A 134 13.45 -6.28 11.18
CA ASP A 134 14.41 -5.23 11.52
C ASP A 134 14.20 -4.73 12.95
N SER A 135 15.29 -4.31 13.58
CA SER A 135 15.30 -3.75 14.93
C SER A 135 16.31 -2.61 15.04
N GLY A 136 16.16 -1.78 16.06
CA GLY A 136 17.04 -0.64 16.31
C GLY A 136 16.85 -0.07 17.71
N ALA A 137 17.65 0.92 18.07
CA ALA A 137 17.71 1.47 19.42
C ALA A 137 16.62 2.50 19.73
N LEU A 138 15.84 2.93 18.73
CA LEU A 138 14.81 3.96 18.92
C LEU A 138 13.69 3.46 19.83
N VAL A 139 13.39 4.25 20.85
CA VAL A 139 12.25 4.06 21.75
C VAL A 139 11.36 5.31 21.70
N LEU A 140 10.04 5.11 21.76
CA LEU A 140 9.06 6.18 21.69
C LEU A 140 8.12 6.21 22.91
N GLY A 141 7.68 7.43 23.22
CA GLY A 141 6.64 7.71 24.20
C GLY A 141 7.07 7.52 25.65
N LYS A 142 6.17 7.89 26.59
CA LYS A 142 6.43 7.89 28.03
C LYS A 142 6.74 6.49 28.61
N LYS A 143 6.43 5.43 27.88
CA LYS A 143 6.64 4.03 28.29
C LYS A 143 7.90 3.39 27.67
N ASN A 144 8.75 4.16 26.98
CA ASN A 144 9.93 3.64 26.27
C ASN A 144 9.62 2.42 25.39
N LYS A 145 8.51 2.47 24.65
CA LYS A 145 8.14 1.36 23.77
C LYS A 145 9.13 1.31 22.60
N PRO A 146 9.72 0.14 22.28
CA PRO A 146 10.56 0.00 21.09
C PRO A 146 9.84 0.46 19.83
N PHE A 147 10.55 1.18 18.96
CA PHE A 147 10.05 1.57 17.65
C PHE A 147 9.88 0.34 16.76
N ASN A 148 8.78 0.29 16.01
CA ASN A 148 8.56 -0.77 15.04
C ASN A 148 9.18 -0.38 13.70
N TYR A 149 10.29 -1.02 13.33
CA TYR A 149 10.98 -0.85 12.04
C TYR A 149 10.38 -1.69 10.91
N ASN A 150 9.31 -2.43 11.20
CA ASN A 150 8.71 -3.41 10.28
C ASN A 150 7.36 -2.95 9.73
N THR A 151 7.21 -1.64 9.57
CA THR A 151 6.11 -1.04 8.81
C THR A 151 6.62 -0.44 7.51
N LEU A 152 5.70 0.00 6.64
CA LEU A 152 6.02 0.58 5.35
C LEU A 152 7.05 1.72 5.40
N GLU A 153 6.89 2.69 6.30
CA GLU A 153 7.70 3.91 6.29
C GLU A 153 9.18 3.63 6.62
N PRO A 154 9.51 2.86 7.67
CA PRO A 154 10.89 2.45 7.92
C PRO A 154 11.49 1.62 6.80
N LYS A 155 10.71 0.72 6.17
CA LYS A 155 11.19 -0.10 5.05
C LYS A 155 11.51 0.77 3.82
N ILE A 156 10.71 1.80 3.55
CA ILE A 156 11.00 2.79 2.51
C ILE A 156 12.28 3.57 2.84
N LEU A 157 12.47 4.02 4.09
CA LEU A 157 13.72 4.67 4.47
C LEU A 157 14.92 3.74 4.31
N LYS A 158 14.81 2.47 4.71
CA LYS A 158 15.89 1.48 4.59
C LYS A 158 16.34 1.24 3.13
N GLU A 159 15.41 1.28 2.18
CA GLU A 159 15.73 1.16 0.75
C GLU A 159 16.33 2.44 0.14
N ASN A 160 16.23 3.55 0.86
CA ASN A 160 16.69 4.87 0.43
C ASN A 160 17.67 5.46 1.45
N SER A 161 17.97 6.75 1.35
CA SER A 161 18.77 7.45 2.35
C SER A 161 17.96 8.57 2.97
N THR A 162 18.31 8.96 4.19
CA THR A 162 17.76 10.15 4.84
C THR A 162 17.91 11.39 3.98
N ALA A 163 18.98 11.53 3.20
CA ALA A 163 19.16 12.64 2.26
C ALA A 163 18.09 12.64 1.15
N ILE A 164 17.83 11.49 0.53
CA ILE A 164 16.80 11.35 -0.52
C ILE A 164 15.42 11.64 0.05
N LEU A 165 15.09 11.04 1.20
CA LEU A 165 13.77 11.24 1.80
C LEU A 165 13.59 12.66 2.34
N ASN A 166 14.61 13.30 2.88
CA ASN A 166 14.55 14.73 3.24
C ASN A 166 14.21 15.60 2.02
N LYS A 167 14.86 15.33 0.88
CA LYS A 167 14.59 16.05 -0.37
C LYS A 167 13.13 15.89 -0.82
N ILE A 168 12.61 14.65 -0.80
CA ILE A 168 11.23 14.35 -1.20
C ILE A 168 10.21 14.95 -0.22
N LEU A 169 10.49 14.85 1.08
CA LEU A 169 9.55 15.23 2.14
C LEU A 169 9.60 16.72 2.48
N GLY A 170 10.61 17.45 1.98
CA GLY A 170 10.84 18.86 2.31
C GLY A 170 11.30 19.05 3.76
N THR A 171 12.07 18.09 4.29
CA THR A 171 12.59 18.07 5.67
C THR A 171 14.12 18.16 5.68
N ALA A 172 14.71 18.32 6.88
CA ALA A 172 16.15 18.44 7.06
C ALA A 172 16.64 17.68 8.31
N TYR A 173 16.16 16.45 8.50
CA TYR A 173 16.56 15.60 9.63
C TYR A 173 17.99 15.08 9.45
N ALA A 174 18.78 15.10 10.52
CA ALA A 174 20.17 14.65 10.49
C ALA A 174 20.32 13.14 10.66
N THR A 175 19.33 12.49 11.29
CA THR A 175 19.37 11.06 11.63
C THR A 175 18.15 10.33 11.10
N ASP A 176 18.32 9.05 10.82
CA ASP A 176 17.23 8.14 10.42
C ASP A 176 16.14 8.07 11.52
N ASP A 177 16.55 8.09 12.79
CA ASP A 177 15.63 8.05 13.94
C ASP A 177 14.69 9.26 14.00
N ASP A 178 15.19 10.47 13.70
CA ASP A 178 14.33 11.65 13.67
C ASP A 178 13.39 11.65 12.47
N LEU A 179 13.86 11.15 11.33
CA LEU A 179 13.04 10.97 10.16
C LEU A 179 11.95 9.89 10.37
N HIS A 180 12.29 8.77 11.03
CA HIS A 180 11.33 7.74 11.43
C HIS A 180 10.20 8.31 12.31
N LYS A 181 10.53 9.17 13.28
CA LYS A 181 9.52 9.84 14.12
C LYS A 181 8.59 10.70 13.28
N TYR A 182 9.14 11.50 12.36
CA TYR A 182 8.37 12.36 11.48
C TYR A 182 7.45 11.56 10.57
N MET A 183 7.96 10.53 9.88
CA MET A 183 7.18 9.70 8.97
C MET A 183 6.07 8.95 9.71
N LYS A 184 6.33 8.44 10.93
CA LYS A 184 5.32 7.78 11.76
C LYS A 184 4.15 8.72 12.10
N ALA A 185 4.43 10.00 12.34
CA ALA A 185 3.41 10.99 12.70
C ALA A 185 2.65 11.52 11.47
N ASN A 186 3.26 11.49 10.28
CA ASN A 186 2.74 12.13 9.07
C ASN A 186 2.59 11.14 7.90
N LYS A 187 2.13 9.91 8.18
CA LYS A 187 2.11 8.78 7.23
C LYS A 187 1.52 9.15 5.87
N THR A 188 0.27 9.64 5.86
CA THR A 188 -0.45 9.96 4.62
C THR A 188 0.18 11.13 3.86
N GLU A 189 0.69 12.14 4.57
CA GLU A 189 1.38 13.28 3.95
C GLU A 189 2.69 12.82 3.30
N CYS A 190 3.46 11.97 3.99
CA CYS A 190 4.70 11.40 3.45
C CYS A 190 4.43 10.57 2.20
N ALA A 191 3.40 9.72 2.24
CA ALA A 191 3.00 8.90 1.09
C ALA A 191 2.57 9.78 -0.11
N LEU A 192 1.84 10.87 0.14
CA LEU A 192 1.46 11.82 -0.90
C LEU A 192 2.68 12.50 -1.53
N LYS A 193 3.61 13.02 -0.73
CA LYS A 193 4.85 13.62 -1.23
C LYS A 193 5.70 12.62 -2.03
N ILE A 194 5.77 11.37 -1.58
CA ILE A 194 6.43 10.29 -2.34
C ILE A 194 5.71 10.00 -3.66
N PHE A 195 4.39 10.02 -3.68
CA PHE A 195 3.62 9.81 -4.90
C PHE A 195 3.88 10.93 -5.94
N GLU A 196 3.83 12.19 -5.48
CA GLU A 196 3.94 13.38 -6.34
C GLU A 196 5.38 13.69 -6.78
N THR A 197 6.39 13.14 -6.12
CA THR A 197 7.79 13.49 -6.41
C THR A 197 8.26 13.05 -7.79
N GLY A 198 9.09 13.89 -8.42
CA GLY A 198 9.87 13.53 -9.61
C GLY A 198 11.21 12.86 -9.28
N GLU A 199 11.58 12.81 -8.00
CA GLU A 199 12.86 12.25 -7.56
C GLU A 199 12.89 10.72 -7.70
N ALA A 200 14.07 10.18 -7.97
CA ALA A 200 14.28 8.74 -7.98
C ALA A 200 14.14 8.18 -6.56
N ILE A 201 13.28 7.17 -6.41
CA ILE A 201 13.01 6.49 -5.15
C ILE A 201 12.94 4.98 -5.37
N LYS A 202 13.50 4.22 -4.43
CA LYS A 202 13.45 2.75 -4.41
C LYS A 202 12.31 2.26 -3.51
N PHE A 203 11.73 1.12 -3.88
CA PHE A 203 10.65 0.48 -3.11
C PHE A 203 11.09 -0.90 -2.62
N PRO A 204 10.66 -1.30 -1.41
CA PRO A 204 10.91 -2.63 -0.87
C PRO A 204 10.48 -3.75 -1.82
N LYS A 205 11.22 -4.87 -1.77
CA LYS A 205 10.97 -6.02 -2.65
C LYS A 205 9.53 -6.55 -2.57
N TYR A 206 8.93 -6.59 -1.38
CA TYR A 206 7.56 -7.10 -1.21
C TYR A 206 6.52 -6.22 -1.95
N ILE A 207 6.73 -4.90 -2.02
CA ILE A 207 5.92 -3.99 -2.84
C ILE A 207 6.11 -4.28 -4.32
N LEU A 208 7.36 -4.44 -4.75
CA LEU A 208 7.69 -4.73 -6.15
C LEU A 208 7.08 -6.07 -6.62
N SER A 209 7.00 -7.07 -5.74
CA SER A 209 6.35 -8.36 -6.03
C SER A 209 4.84 -8.24 -6.25
N ALA A 210 4.16 -7.27 -5.64
CA ALA A 210 2.72 -7.12 -5.78
C ALA A 210 2.31 -6.46 -7.12
N ILE A 211 3.21 -5.66 -7.70
CA ILE A 211 2.94 -4.85 -8.91
C ILE A 211 3.33 -5.52 -10.23
N THR A 212 3.92 -6.72 -10.17
CA THR A 212 4.23 -7.56 -11.34
C THR A 212 3.01 -8.32 -11.86
#